data_AF-A0A6H2TY51-F1
#
_entry.id   AF-A0A6H2TY51-F1
#
_cell.length_a   1.000
_cell.length_b   1.000
_cell.length_c   1.000
_cell.angle_alpha   90.00
_cell.angle_beta   90.00
_cell.angle_gamma   90.00
#
_symmetry.space_group_name_H-M   'P 1'
#
loop_
_entity.id
_entity.type
_entity.pdbx_description
1 polymer ?
#
loop_
_entity_poly.entity_id
_entity_poly.type
_entity_poly.pdbx_seq_one_letter_code
_entity_poly.pdbx_strand_id
1 'polypeptide(L)'
;PGVFDSLTQLTALVLSTNQLTALPDGVFDKLTQLTRLSLHTNQLKSIPRGAFDNLKSLTHIWLFGNPWDCECSDILYLKNWIVQHTSIVNPQGYGGVDNVKCSGTNTPVRAVTEASTSPSKCP
;
A
#
# COMPACT_ATOMS: atom_id res chain seq x y z
N PRO A 1 -6.28 12.38 11.35
CA PRO A 1 -7.19 11.24 11.11
C PRO A 1 -8.49 11.72 10.46
N GLY A 2 -9.16 10.88 9.67
CA GLY A 2 -10.49 11.19 9.10
C GLY A 2 -10.55 12.28 8.01
N VAL A 3 -9.40 12.68 7.43
CA VAL A 3 -9.33 13.80 6.47
C VAL A 3 -10.16 13.56 5.19
N PHE A 4 -10.45 12.31 4.85
CA PHE A 4 -11.23 11.93 3.67
C PHE A 4 -12.64 11.44 4.02
N ASP A 5 -13.06 11.46 5.28
CA ASP A 5 -14.28 10.80 5.73
C ASP A 5 -15.56 11.37 5.11
N SER A 6 -15.57 12.67 4.80
CA SER A 6 -16.69 13.34 4.14
C SER A 6 -16.68 13.19 2.62
N LEU A 7 -15.61 12.66 2.02
CA LEU A 7 -15.43 12.55 0.56
C LEU A 7 -15.96 11.22 0.03
N THR A 8 -17.17 10.84 0.44
CA THR A 8 -17.77 9.51 0.17
C THR A 8 -18.08 9.24 -1.31
N GLN A 9 -18.03 10.26 -2.17
CA GLN A 9 -18.22 10.16 -3.62
C GLN A 9 -16.90 10.09 -4.41
N LEU A 10 -15.77 10.05 -3.72
CA LEU A 10 -14.46 10.13 -4.35
C LEU A 10 -14.12 8.82 -5.09
N THR A 11 -13.84 8.94 -6.39
CA THR A 11 -13.55 7.80 -7.28
C THR A 11 -12.07 7.67 -7.62
N ALA A 12 -11.28 8.74 -7.48
CA ALA A 12 -9.84 8.75 -7.71
C ALA A 12 -9.12 9.62 -6.68
N LEU A 13 -8.15 9.04 -5.97
CA LEU A 13 -7.30 9.73 -5.00
C LEU A 13 -5.84 9.65 -5.44
N VAL A 14 -5.22 10.80 -5.68
CA VAL A 14 -3.83 10.90 -6.14
C VAL A 14 -2.99 11.57 -5.06
N LEU A 15 -2.11 10.79 -4.42
CA LEU A 15 -1.19 11.23 -3.36
C LEU A 15 0.28 10.94 -3.74
N SER A 16 0.54 10.57 -4.98
CA SER A 16 1.88 10.24 -5.46
C SER A 16 2.82 11.44 -5.54
N THR A 17 4.13 11.18 -5.49
CA THR A 17 5.18 12.21 -5.51
C THR A 17 5.06 13.18 -4.34
N ASN A 18 4.92 12.61 -3.14
CA ASN A 18 4.91 13.34 -1.87
C ASN A 18 5.98 12.76 -0.93
N GLN A 19 5.96 13.19 0.33
CA GLN A 19 6.87 12.74 1.38
C GLN A 19 6.11 11.99 2.49
N LEU A 20 5.03 11.29 2.14
CA LEU A 20 4.24 10.54 3.12
C LEU A 20 5.10 9.41 3.71
N THR A 21 5.32 9.45 5.01
CA THR A 21 6.09 8.44 5.75
C THR A 21 5.21 7.36 6.37
N ALA A 22 3.94 7.70 6.65
CA ALA A 22 2.94 6.80 7.20
C ALA A 22 1.54 7.22 6.74
N LEU A 23 0.57 6.32 6.90
CA LEU A 23 -0.85 6.58 6.74
C LEU A 23 -1.53 6.42 8.09
N PRO A 24 -2.49 7.29 8.45
CA PRO A 24 -3.31 7.07 9.63
C PRO A 24 -4.19 5.82 9.49
N ASP A 25 -4.45 5.14 10.61
CA ASP A 25 -5.42 4.04 10.65
C ASP A 25 -6.80 4.49 10.12
N GLY A 26 -7.41 3.64 9.30
CA GLY A 26 -8.75 3.88 8.75
C GLY A 26 -8.86 5.07 7.79
N VAL A 27 -7.76 5.68 7.34
CA VAL A 27 -7.79 6.90 6.51
C VAL A 27 -8.59 6.77 5.21
N PHE A 28 -8.80 5.54 4.72
CA PHE A 28 -9.55 5.26 3.50
C PHE A 28 -10.91 4.58 3.74
N ASP A 29 -11.34 4.39 4.99
CA ASP A 29 -12.49 3.55 5.33
C ASP A 29 -13.81 4.02 4.73
N LYS A 30 -13.98 5.34 4.53
CA LYS A 30 -15.19 5.92 3.97
C LYS A 30 -15.19 5.98 2.44
N LEU A 31 -14.09 5.62 1.78
CA LEU A 31 -13.89 5.77 0.35
C LEU A 31 -14.34 4.51 -0.43
N THR A 32 -15.56 4.04 -0.16
CA THR A 32 -16.06 2.79 -0.73
C THR A 32 -16.25 2.82 -2.26
N GLN A 33 -16.40 4.01 -2.84
CA GLN A 33 -16.51 4.24 -4.29
C GLN A 33 -15.15 4.46 -4.99
N LEU A 34 -14.04 4.36 -4.25
CA LEU A 34 -12.72 4.62 -4.81
C LEU A 34 -12.32 3.54 -5.81
N THR A 35 -12.03 3.96 -7.05
CA THR A 35 -11.60 3.08 -8.13
C THR A 35 -10.10 3.17 -8.40
N ARG A 36 -9.49 4.32 -8.10
CA ARG A 36 -8.06 4.59 -8.34
C ARG A 36 -7.41 5.20 -7.10
N LEU A 37 -6.31 4.59 -6.66
CA LEU A 37 -5.50 5.10 -5.55
C LEU A 37 -4.04 5.16 -5.96
N SER A 38 -3.45 6.36 -5.96
CA SER A 38 -2.03 6.55 -6.26
C SER A 38 -1.25 6.93 -5.01
N LEU A 39 -0.38 6.04 -4.55
CA LEU A 39 0.53 6.24 -3.40
C LEU A 39 2.01 6.12 -3.80
N HIS A 40 2.31 5.93 -5.09
CA HIS A 40 3.67 5.74 -5.58
C HIS A 40 4.56 6.96 -5.38
N THR A 41 5.88 6.75 -5.34
CA THR A 41 6.87 7.83 -5.11
C THR A 41 6.55 8.59 -3.81
N ASN A 42 6.61 7.89 -2.68
CA ASN A 42 6.46 8.42 -1.33
C ASN A 42 7.55 7.81 -0.42
N GLN A 43 7.44 8.00 0.89
CA GLN A 43 8.38 7.47 1.89
C GLN A 43 7.72 6.41 2.80
N LEU A 44 6.69 5.73 2.30
CA LEU A 44 5.94 4.73 3.07
C LEU A 44 6.80 3.50 3.32
N LYS A 45 6.87 3.09 4.59
CA LYS A 45 7.59 1.87 5.01
C LYS A 45 6.67 0.66 5.17
N SER A 46 5.42 0.90 5.56
CA SER A 46 4.38 -0.11 5.72
C SER A 46 3.01 0.50 5.42
N ILE A 47 1.97 -0.33 5.41
CA ILE A 47 0.57 0.10 5.32
C ILE A 47 -0.13 -0.40 6.59
N PRO A 48 -0.92 0.44 7.28
CA PRO A 48 -1.70 0.00 8.42
C PRO A 48 -2.58 -1.18 8.10
N ARG A 49 -2.69 -2.11 9.04
CA ARG A 49 -3.52 -3.31 8.87
C ARG A 49 -4.96 -2.91 8.56
N GLY A 50 -5.49 -3.43 7.46
CA GLY A 50 -6.86 -3.21 7.03
C GLY A 50 -7.09 -1.92 6.24
N ALA A 51 -6.07 -1.09 5.99
CA ALA A 51 -6.24 0.22 5.34
C ALA A 51 -6.92 0.17 3.97
N PHE A 52 -6.87 -0.96 3.27
CA PHE A 52 -7.50 -1.14 1.95
C PHE A 52 -8.77 -2.00 1.99
N ASP A 53 -9.18 -2.50 3.15
CA ASP A 53 -10.22 -3.53 3.24
C ASP A 53 -11.60 -3.00 2.80
N ASN A 54 -11.86 -1.70 3.00
CA ASN A 54 -13.13 -1.05 2.62
C ASN A 54 -13.15 -0.53 1.16
N LEU A 55 -12.03 -0.62 0.43
CA LEU A 55 -11.90 -0.14 -0.96
C LEU A 55 -12.47 -1.16 -1.97
N LYS A 56 -13.76 -1.50 -1.84
CA LYS A 56 -14.40 -2.58 -2.62
C LYS A 56 -14.49 -2.31 -4.12
N SER A 57 -14.47 -1.03 -4.53
CA SER A 57 -14.52 -0.62 -5.94
C SER A 57 -13.15 -0.43 -6.59
N LEU A 58 -12.05 -0.75 -5.89
CA LEU A 58 -10.70 -0.44 -6.36
C LEU A 58 -10.33 -1.29 -7.57
N THR A 59 -9.85 -0.63 -8.63
CA THR A 59 -9.43 -1.29 -9.88
C THR A 59 -7.98 -0.97 -10.25
N HIS A 60 -7.42 0.11 -9.69
CA HIS A 60 -6.04 0.50 -9.91
C HIS A 60 -5.44 1.03 -8.61
N ILE A 61 -4.30 0.47 -8.23
CA ILE A 61 -3.48 1.00 -7.14
C ILE A 61 -2.02 1.07 -7.56
N TRP A 62 -1.35 2.19 -7.28
CA TRP A 62 0.08 2.36 -7.54
C TRP A 62 0.84 2.53 -6.23
N LEU A 63 1.80 1.63 -5.99
CA LEU A 63 2.55 1.49 -4.73
C LEU A 63 4.07 1.50 -4.93
N PHE A 64 4.55 1.47 -6.18
CA PHE A 64 5.98 1.48 -6.50
C PHE A 64 6.69 2.75 -6.00
N GLY A 65 8.01 2.73 -5.93
CA GLY A 65 8.77 3.92 -5.50
C GLY A 65 8.54 4.32 -4.04
N ASN A 66 8.26 3.34 -3.16
CA ASN A 66 8.23 3.53 -1.72
C ASN A 66 9.30 2.63 -1.07
N PRO A 67 9.97 3.09 0.00
CA PRO A 67 10.99 2.32 0.70
C PRO A 67 10.35 1.30 1.67
N TRP A 68 9.65 0.30 1.13
CA TRP A 68 8.95 -0.71 1.93
C TRP A 68 9.92 -1.44 2.88
N ASP A 69 9.64 -1.40 4.17
CA ASP A 69 10.43 -2.05 5.20
C ASP A 69 9.98 -3.51 5.32
N CYS A 70 10.76 -4.41 4.73
CA CYS A 70 10.46 -5.83 4.70
C CYS A 70 11.05 -6.60 5.89
N GLU A 71 11.73 -5.93 6.82
CA GLU A 71 12.20 -6.57 8.06
C GLU A 71 11.18 -6.42 9.20
N CYS A 72 10.43 -5.33 9.21
CA CYS A 72 9.30 -5.12 10.12
C CYS A 72 8.10 -6.03 9.78
N SER A 73 7.45 -6.62 10.79
CA SER A 73 6.28 -7.50 10.62
C SER A 73 5.03 -6.80 10.07
N ASP A 74 4.93 -5.47 10.16
CA ASP A 74 3.79 -4.71 9.64
C ASP A 74 3.65 -4.83 8.11
N ILE A 75 4.73 -5.20 7.43
CA ILE A 75 4.71 -5.44 5.97
C ILE A 75 3.79 -6.60 5.58
N LEU A 76 3.49 -7.52 6.50
CA LEU A 76 2.73 -8.73 6.21
C LEU A 76 1.31 -8.43 5.72
N TYR A 77 0.69 -7.35 6.20
CA TYR A 77 -0.60 -6.90 5.66
C TYR A 77 -0.48 -6.58 4.17
N LEU A 78 0.46 -5.70 3.82
CA LEU A 78 0.67 -5.29 2.44
C LEU A 78 1.04 -6.49 1.55
N LYS A 79 1.98 -7.33 2.01
CA LYS A 79 2.40 -8.55 1.30
C LYS A 79 1.21 -9.44 0.98
N ASN A 80 0.34 -9.71 1.94
CA ASN A 80 -0.80 -10.60 1.73
C ASN A 80 -1.86 -9.95 0.83
N TRP A 81 -2.11 -8.65 1.02
CA TRP A 81 -3.08 -7.91 0.22
C TRP A 81 -2.69 -7.86 -1.26
N ILE A 82 -1.43 -7.53 -1.59
CA ILE A 82 -0.98 -7.44 -2.99
C ILE A 82 -0.97 -8.80 -3.69
N VAL A 83 -0.78 -9.90 -2.95
CA VAL A 83 -0.86 -11.28 -3.49
C VAL A 83 -2.30 -11.66 -3.85
N GLN A 84 -3.29 -11.16 -3.10
CA GLN A 84 -4.70 -11.40 -3.40
C GLN A 84 -5.25 -10.50 -4.53
N HIS A 85 -4.58 -9.36 -4.77
CA HIS A 85 -5.06 -8.30 -5.69
C HIS A 85 -4.06 -8.01 -6.82
N THR A 86 -3.35 -9.03 -7.30
CA THR A 86 -2.22 -8.87 -8.25
C THR A 86 -2.60 -8.15 -9.55
N SER A 87 -3.83 -8.33 -10.05
CA SER A 87 -4.29 -7.74 -11.32
C SER A 87 -4.48 -6.22 -11.26
N ILE A 88 -4.69 -5.65 -10.07
CA ILE A 88 -4.95 -4.22 -9.88
C ILE A 88 -3.75 -3.43 -9.33
N VAL A 89 -2.68 -4.13 -8.92
CA VAL A 89 -1.46 -3.54 -8.36
C VAL A 89 -0.48 -3.16 -9.47
N ASN A 90 -0.13 -1.88 -9.54
CA ASN A 90 0.74 -1.27 -10.55
C ASN A 90 0.45 -1.77 -11.99
N PRO A 91 -0.81 -1.67 -12.48
CA PRO A 91 -1.22 -2.20 -13.79
C PRO A 91 -0.61 -1.39 -14.94
N GLN A 92 -0.99 -1.64 -16.19
CA GLN A 92 -0.67 -0.77 -17.35
C GLN A 92 0.82 -0.47 -17.58
N GLY A 93 1.69 -1.46 -17.39
CA GLY A 93 3.13 -1.32 -17.64
C GLY A 93 3.95 -0.75 -16.48
N TYR A 94 3.33 -0.47 -15.32
CA TYR A 94 4.05 -0.03 -14.11
C TYR A 94 4.70 -1.18 -13.32
N GLY A 95 4.96 -2.32 -13.96
CA GLY A 95 5.71 -3.45 -13.41
C GLY A 95 4.94 -4.39 -12.49
N GLY A 96 3.63 -4.18 -12.29
CA GLY A 96 2.77 -5.11 -11.56
C GLY A 96 3.13 -5.27 -10.07
N VAL A 97 2.71 -6.38 -9.50
CA VAL A 97 2.97 -6.74 -8.10
C VAL A 97 4.47 -6.82 -7.76
N ASP A 98 5.32 -7.18 -8.73
CA ASP A 98 6.78 -7.28 -8.55
C ASP A 98 7.49 -5.93 -8.44
N ASN A 99 6.81 -4.85 -8.80
CA ASN A 99 7.33 -3.50 -8.64
C ASN A 99 6.98 -2.87 -7.28
N VAL A 100 6.39 -3.64 -6.36
CA VAL A 100 6.34 -3.32 -4.94
C VAL A 100 7.57 -3.95 -4.29
N LYS A 101 8.62 -3.16 -4.05
CA LYS A 101 9.96 -3.67 -3.71
C LYS A 101 10.42 -3.26 -2.32
N CYS A 102 11.07 -4.18 -1.63
CA CYS A 102 11.71 -3.97 -0.34
C CYS A 102 12.86 -2.96 -0.45
N SER A 103 12.95 -2.07 0.54
CA SER A 103 14.09 -1.18 0.72
C SER A 103 15.37 -1.99 0.96
N GLY A 104 16.50 -1.51 0.43
CA GLY A 104 17.81 -2.16 0.57
C GLY A 104 18.02 -3.36 -0.37
N THR A 105 17.17 -4.40 -0.30
CA THR A 105 17.35 -5.64 -1.08
C THR A 105 16.80 -5.55 -2.50
N ASN A 106 15.87 -4.62 -2.76
CA ASN A 106 15.15 -4.48 -4.02
C ASN A 106 14.37 -5.74 -4.45
N THR A 107 14.12 -6.67 -3.51
CA THR A 107 13.32 -7.88 -3.73
C THR A 107 11.83 -7.55 -3.68
N PRO A 108 10.95 -8.30 -4.38
CA PRO A 108 9.51 -8.07 -4.31
C PRO A 108 8.96 -8.28 -2.90
N VAL A 109 8.10 -7.37 -2.43
CA VAL A 109 7.38 -7.49 -1.14
C VAL A 109 6.55 -8.79 -1.09
N ARG A 110 6.00 -9.23 -2.23
CA ARG A 110 5.24 -10.48 -2.29
C ARG A 110 6.04 -11.74 -1.93
N ALA A 111 7.38 -11.67 -1.99
CA ALA A 111 8.27 -12.78 -1.67
C ALA A 111 8.67 -12.82 -0.19
N VAL A 112 8.28 -11.82 0.61
CA VAL A 112 8.54 -11.79 2.06
C VAL A 112 7.81 -12.93 2.76
N THR A 113 8.51 -13.59 3.67
CA THR A 113 7.97 -14.66 4.52
C THR A 113 7.81 -14.16 5.96
N GLU A 114 6.91 -14.74 6.74
CA GLU A 114 6.73 -14.35 8.16
C GLU A 114 8.03 -14.56 8.95
N ALA A 115 8.76 -15.64 8.66
CA ALA A 115 10.03 -15.97 9.31
C ALA A 115 11.16 -14.96 9.03
N SER A 116 11.08 -14.20 7.93
CA SER A 116 12.07 -13.14 7.62
C SER A 116 11.74 -11.79 8.27
N THR A 117 10.59 -11.67 8.94
CA THR A 117 10.12 -10.44 9.58
C THR A 117 10.16 -10.53 11.11
N SER A 118 10.17 -9.39 11.80
CA SER A 118 10.05 -9.37 13.26
C SER A 118 9.38 -8.08 13.78
N PRO A 119 8.50 -8.16 14.79
CA PRO A 119 7.94 -6.96 15.45
C PRO A 119 9.01 -6.09 16.12
N SER A 120 10.12 -6.68 16.58
CA SER A 120 11.21 -5.91 17.21
C SER A 120 12.02 -5.06 16.24
N LYS A 121 11.83 -5.25 14.92
CA LYS A 121 12.46 -4.48 13.86
C LYS A 121 11.55 -3.38 13.30
N CYS A 122 10.36 -3.22 13.87
CA CYS A 122 9.45 -2.13 13.53
C CYS A 122 9.86 -0.83 14.25
N PRO A 123 9.61 0.34 13.63
CA PRO A 123 9.85 1.64 14.24
C PRO A 123 8.96 1.94 15.46
#